data_AF-A0A412DN20-F1
#
_entry.id   AF-A0A412DN20-F1
#
_cell.length_a   1.000
_cell.length_b   1.000
_cell.length_c   1.000
_cell.angle_alpha   90.00
_cell.angle_beta   90.00
_cell.angle_gamma   90.00
#
_symmetry.space_group_name_H-M   'P 1'
#
loop_
_entity.id
_entity.type
_entity.pdbx_description
1 polymer ?
#
loop_
_entity_poly.entity_id
_entity_poly.type
_entity_poly.pdbx_seq_one_letter_code
_entity_poly.pdbx_strand_id
1 'polypeptide(L)'
;MGRNAKCIFLCAVIALLAGWTGHWFGSRSRSIVRVPETVVRHDTIRLAVSEPKVIVREIPADVDTTAILADYFAERYYSDTIIERPYLRVELADVISHNALLNRTVVVDYKQPVIHNNALTAGILLGRHSYIFQVGYRRKSWELRAGYDWYNRTAVVGISKDIKRW
;
A
#
# COMPACT_ATOMS: atom_id res chain seq x y z
N MET A 1 16.66 -49.06 -21.60
CA MET A 1 16.92 -47.60 -21.46
C MET A 1 15.79 -46.69 -21.98
N GLY A 2 14.97 -47.08 -22.98
CA GLY A 2 13.95 -46.19 -23.57
C GLY A 2 12.73 -45.81 -22.71
N ARG A 3 12.39 -46.57 -21.65
CA ARG A 3 11.21 -46.30 -20.81
C ARG A 3 11.41 -45.13 -19.84
N ASN A 4 12.64 -44.95 -19.36
CA ASN A 4 13.00 -43.87 -18.44
C ASN A 4 13.12 -42.53 -19.17
N ALA A 5 13.60 -42.54 -20.42
CA ALA A 5 13.72 -41.34 -21.25
C ALA A 5 12.36 -40.68 -21.53
N LYS A 6 11.31 -41.49 -21.78
CA LYS A 6 9.94 -40.98 -21.97
C LYS A 6 9.37 -40.33 -20.72
N CYS A 7 9.61 -40.91 -19.53
CA CYS A 7 9.20 -40.31 -18.26
C CYS A 7 9.96 -39.00 -17.97
N ILE A 8 11.26 -38.94 -18.25
CA ILE A 8 12.06 -37.73 -18.08
C ILE A 8 11.55 -36.61 -19.01
N PHE A 9 11.23 -36.95 -20.27
CA PHE A 9 10.68 -35.98 -21.23
C PHE A 9 9.30 -35.48 -20.79
N LEU A 10 8.44 -36.38 -20.30
CA LEU A 10 7.12 -36.02 -19.80
C LEU A 10 7.22 -35.07 -18.59
N CYS A 11 8.11 -35.37 -17.64
CA CYS A 11 8.35 -34.50 -16.48
C CYS A 11 8.90 -33.12 -16.89
N ALA A 12 9.79 -33.06 -17.88
CA ALA A 12 10.32 -31.80 -18.40
C ALA A 12 9.23 -30.94 -19.05
N VAL A 13 8.32 -31.55 -19.83
CA VAL A 13 7.19 -30.85 -20.45
C VAL A 13 6.20 -30.33 -19.40
N ILE A 14 5.89 -31.12 -18.38
CA ILE A 14 5.01 -30.70 -17.27
C ILE A 14 5.64 -29.53 -16.49
N ALA A 15 6.95 -29.59 -16.22
CA ALA A 15 7.66 -28.50 -15.55
C ALA A 15 7.67 -27.20 -16.38
N LEU A 16 7.84 -27.30 -17.69
CA LEU A 16 7.78 -26.15 -18.61
C LEU A 16 6.39 -25.52 -18.65
N LEU A 17 5.33 -26.33 -18.73
CA LEU A 17 3.95 -25.84 -18.73
C LEU A 17 3.56 -25.22 -17.39
N ALA A 18 3.98 -25.82 -16.27
CA ALA A 18 3.77 -25.27 -14.93
C ALA A 18 4.52 -23.95 -14.72
N GLY A 19 5.77 -23.86 -15.18
CA GLY A 19 6.57 -22.63 -15.14
C GLY A 19 5.97 -21.52 -16.01
N TRP A 20 5.51 -21.84 -17.21
CA TRP A 20 4.91 -20.87 -18.13
C TRP A 20 3.58 -20.33 -17.61
N THR A 21 2.70 -21.20 -17.11
CA THR A 21 1.43 -20.80 -16.50
C THR A 21 1.65 -19.97 -15.23
N GLY A 22 2.62 -20.35 -14.39
CA GLY A 22 3.03 -19.57 -13.21
C GLY A 22 3.54 -18.18 -13.58
N HIS A 23 4.37 -18.07 -14.64
CA HIS A 23 4.90 -16.79 -15.12
C HIS A 23 3.79 -15.88 -15.68
N TRP A 24 2.85 -16.43 -16.45
CA TRP A 24 1.76 -15.66 -17.04
C TRP A 24 0.77 -15.14 -15.99
N PHE A 25 0.43 -15.95 -14.98
CA PHE A 25 -0.39 -15.52 -13.84
C PHE A 25 0.34 -14.55 -12.90
N GLY A 26 1.67 -14.70 -12.75
CA GLY A 26 2.51 -13.79 -11.97
C GLY A 26 2.67 -12.41 -12.63
N SER A 27 2.86 -12.38 -13.95
CA SER A 27 3.09 -11.14 -14.72
C SER A 27 1.89 -10.18 -14.71
N ARG A 28 0.65 -10.71 -14.71
CA ARG A 28 -0.57 -9.90 -14.54
C ARG A 28 -0.72 -9.32 -13.12
N SER A 29 -0.01 -9.89 -12.14
CA SER A 29 -0.06 -9.48 -10.74
C SER A 29 1.20 -8.68 -10.42
N ARG A 30 1.36 -7.46 -10.98
CA ARG A 30 2.44 -6.56 -10.56
C ARG A 30 2.35 -6.39 -9.05
N SER A 31 3.33 -6.95 -8.34
CA SER A 31 3.49 -6.73 -6.90
C SER A 31 3.67 -5.23 -6.71
N ILE A 32 2.68 -4.60 -6.11
CA ILE A 32 2.79 -3.21 -5.65
C ILE A 32 3.97 -3.21 -4.68
N VAL A 33 5.07 -2.59 -5.08
CA VAL A 33 6.25 -2.38 -4.25
C VAL A 33 5.74 -1.70 -2.98
N ARG A 34 5.93 -2.36 -1.83
CA ARG A 34 5.68 -1.75 -0.52
C ARG A 34 6.71 -0.65 -0.34
N VAL A 35 6.38 0.57 -0.77
CA VAL A 35 7.00 1.74 -0.18
C VAL A 35 6.36 1.87 1.19
N PRO A 36 7.11 1.77 2.30
CA PRO A 36 6.55 2.08 3.60
C PRO A 36 6.23 3.58 3.60
N GLU A 37 4.97 3.92 3.32
CA GLU A 37 4.48 5.28 3.50
C GLU A 37 4.30 5.51 5.00
N THR A 38 5.37 5.97 5.66
CA THR A 38 5.29 6.51 7.01
C THR A 38 4.44 7.78 6.98
N VAL A 39 3.19 7.68 7.42
CA VAL A 39 2.35 8.84 7.72
C VAL A 39 2.83 9.40 9.05
N VAL A 40 3.65 10.45 8.99
CA VAL A 40 4.10 11.18 10.18
C VAL A 40 2.99 12.13 10.61
N ARG A 41 2.32 11.79 11.71
CA ARG A 41 1.37 12.70 12.37
C ARG A 41 2.19 13.71 13.18
N HIS A 42 2.35 14.91 12.64
CA HIS A 42 2.92 16.02 13.39
C HIS A 42 1.90 16.49 14.42
N ASP A 43 2.10 16.12 15.69
CA ASP A 43 1.41 16.80 16.79
C ASP A 43 1.93 18.23 16.85
N THR A 44 0.99 19.18 16.78
CA THR A 44 1.31 20.61 16.86
C THR A 44 1.68 20.91 18.30
N ILE A 45 2.98 20.88 18.61
CA ILE A 45 3.51 21.49 19.82
C ILE A 45 3.18 22.98 19.70
N ARG A 46 2.28 23.48 20.55
CA ARG A 46 1.95 24.91 20.62
C ARG A 46 3.20 25.64 21.12
N LEU A 47 4.06 26.08 20.20
CA LEU A 47 5.04 27.11 20.52
C LEU A 47 4.27 28.36 20.99
N ALA A 48 4.82 29.06 21.98
CA ALA A 48 4.33 30.38 22.35
C ALA A 48 4.43 31.27 21.12
N VAL A 49 3.27 31.56 20.51
CA VAL A 49 3.17 32.47 19.37
C VAL A 49 3.58 33.85 19.89
N SER A 50 4.62 34.43 19.30
CA SER A 50 5.04 35.81 19.58
C SER A 50 3.83 36.74 19.42
N GLU A 51 3.66 37.67 20.36
CA GLU A 51 2.62 38.70 20.24
C GLU A 51 2.82 39.47 18.92
N PRO A 52 1.75 39.66 18.13
CA PRO A 52 1.86 40.34 16.85
C PRO A 52 2.15 41.83 17.04
N LYS A 53 3.07 42.37 16.26
CA LYS A 53 3.32 43.82 16.20
C LYS A 53 2.14 44.50 15.51
N VAL A 54 1.26 45.14 16.29
CA VAL A 54 0.11 45.91 15.78
C VAL A 54 0.60 47.26 15.28
N ILE A 55 0.47 47.51 13.98
CA ILE A 55 0.75 48.82 13.37
C ILE A 55 -0.60 49.48 13.08
N VAL A 56 -0.92 50.54 13.81
CA VAL A 56 -2.13 51.34 13.57
C VAL A 56 -1.87 52.27 12.39
N ARG A 57 -2.79 52.27 11.41
CA ARG A 57 -2.76 53.20 10.27
C ARG A 57 -3.93 54.16 10.39
N GLU A 58 -3.74 55.39 9.90
CA GLU A 58 -4.81 56.39 9.85
C GLU A 58 -5.93 55.92 8.92
N ILE A 59 -7.18 56.06 9.38
CA ILE A 59 -8.38 55.71 8.61
C ILE A 59 -8.73 56.92 7.73
N PRO A 60 -8.98 56.75 6.42
CA PRO A 60 -9.43 57.84 5.56
C PRO A 60 -10.71 58.51 6.07
N ALA A 61 -10.91 59.79 5.76
CA ALA A 61 -12.07 60.55 6.27
C ALA A 61 -13.41 60.15 5.64
N ASP A 62 -13.39 59.55 4.45
CA ASP A 62 -14.58 59.12 3.70
C ASP A 62 -14.49 57.60 3.46
N VAL A 63 -15.12 56.82 4.33
CA VAL A 63 -15.10 55.36 4.30
C VAL A 63 -16.50 54.83 4.58
N ASP A 64 -16.98 53.97 3.68
CA ASP A 64 -18.22 53.22 3.87
C ASP A 64 -18.02 52.14 4.96
N THR A 65 -18.29 52.53 6.20
CA THR A 65 -18.18 51.65 7.37
C THR A 65 -19.14 50.46 7.29
N THR A 66 -20.30 50.62 6.66
CA THR A 66 -21.28 49.55 6.49
C THR A 66 -20.77 48.46 5.55
N ALA A 67 -20.14 48.83 4.43
CA ALA A 67 -19.53 47.88 3.52
C ALA A 67 -18.36 47.12 4.18
N ILE A 68 -17.53 47.81 4.97
CA ILE A 68 -16.42 47.17 5.70
C ILE A 68 -16.93 46.17 6.74
N LEU A 69 -17.94 46.54 7.52
CA LEU A 69 -18.52 45.64 8.51
C LEU A 69 -19.18 44.43 7.83
N ALA A 70 -19.88 44.63 6.72
CA ALA A 70 -20.46 43.52 5.96
C ALA A 70 -19.39 42.54 5.45
N ASP A 71 -18.25 43.03 4.93
CA ASP A 71 -17.15 42.15 4.50
C ASP A 71 -16.44 41.48 5.68
N TYR A 72 -16.26 42.18 6.80
CA TYR A 72 -15.62 41.63 7.99
C TYR A 72 -16.43 40.49 8.63
N PHE A 73 -17.76 40.63 8.67
CA PHE A 73 -18.68 39.63 9.20
C PHE A 73 -19.05 38.55 8.17
N ALA A 74 -18.57 38.65 6.92
CA ALA A 74 -18.84 37.64 5.90
C ALA A 74 -18.19 36.30 6.26
N GLU A 75 -18.92 35.20 6.00
CA GLU A 75 -18.38 33.85 6.12
C GLU A 75 -17.76 33.42 4.80
N ARG A 76 -16.47 33.05 4.84
CA ARG A 76 -15.74 32.55 3.68
C ARG A 76 -15.46 31.07 3.87
N TYR A 77 -15.90 30.29 2.89
CA TYR A 77 -15.75 28.85 2.83
C TYR A 77 -14.58 28.51 1.90
N TYR A 78 -13.55 27.90 2.45
CA TYR A 78 -12.37 27.45 1.72
C TYR A 78 -12.35 25.93 1.70
N SER A 79 -12.14 25.32 0.54
CA SER A 79 -11.99 23.87 0.38
C SER A 79 -10.75 23.61 -0.44
N ASP A 80 -9.78 22.88 0.13
CA ASP A 80 -8.51 22.58 -0.51
C ASP A 80 -8.15 21.10 -0.38
N THR A 81 -7.43 20.57 -1.36
CA THR A 81 -6.90 19.21 -1.35
C THR A 81 -5.41 19.27 -0.97
N ILE A 82 -5.09 18.92 0.27
CA ILE A 82 -3.71 18.99 0.78
C ILE A 82 -2.87 17.84 0.26
N ILE A 83 -3.47 16.66 0.15
CA ILE A 83 -2.78 15.44 -0.27
C ILE A 83 -3.62 14.74 -1.33
N GLU A 84 -3.02 14.55 -2.51
CA GLU A 84 -3.58 13.74 -3.59
C GLU A 84 -2.62 12.61 -3.95
N ARG A 85 -2.93 11.40 -3.48
CA ARG A 85 -2.18 10.17 -3.76
C ARG A 85 -3.13 9.07 -4.27
N PRO A 86 -2.63 8.05 -4.98
CA PRO A 86 -3.47 6.98 -5.55
C PRO A 86 -4.36 6.25 -4.55
N TYR A 87 -3.96 6.20 -3.27
CA TYR A 87 -4.63 5.44 -2.21
C TYR A 87 -5.09 6.32 -1.03
N LEU A 88 -4.79 7.62 -1.07
CA LEU A 88 -5.04 8.54 0.03
C LEU A 88 -5.35 9.93 -0.55
N ARG A 89 -6.54 10.43 -0.24
CA ARG A 89 -6.94 11.81 -0.53
C ARG A 89 -7.32 12.48 0.79
N VAL A 90 -6.77 13.67 1.01
CA VAL A 90 -7.07 14.47 2.20
C VAL A 90 -7.58 15.84 1.74
N GLU A 91 -8.81 16.14 2.11
CA GLU A 91 -9.46 17.41 1.86
C GLU A 91 -9.61 18.18 3.18
N LEU A 92 -9.39 19.48 3.12
CA LEU A 92 -9.53 20.38 4.25
C LEU A 92 -10.52 21.48 3.87
N ALA A 93 -11.57 21.60 4.69
CA ALA A 93 -12.60 22.61 4.55
C ALA A 93 -12.55 23.55 5.77
N ASP A 94 -12.22 24.81 5.52
CA ASP A 94 -12.13 25.87 6.53
C ASP A 94 -13.25 26.89 6.36
N VAL A 95 -13.82 27.33 7.47
CA VAL A 95 -14.78 28.44 7.52
C VAL A 95 -14.14 29.57 8.32
N ILE A 96 -13.92 30.71 7.66
CA ILE A 96 -13.27 31.89 8.25
C ILE A 96 -14.24 33.05 8.25
N SER A 97 -14.31 33.77 9.36
CA SER A 97 -15.07 35.01 9.48
C SER A 97 -14.48 35.87 10.59
N HIS A 98 -14.58 37.20 10.50
CA HIS A 98 -14.06 38.14 11.51
C HIS A 98 -12.57 37.98 11.82
N ASN A 99 -11.76 37.56 10.84
CA ASN A 99 -10.35 37.17 11.01
C ASN A 99 -10.14 36.01 12.00
N ALA A 100 -11.16 35.20 12.24
CA ALA A 100 -11.09 33.99 13.06
C ALA A 100 -11.45 32.76 12.23
N LEU A 101 -10.75 31.66 12.51
CA LEU A 101 -11.12 30.34 12.00
C LEU A 101 -12.28 29.81 12.85
N LEU A 102 -13.49 29.78 12.28
CA LEU A 102 -14.69 29.33 12.97
C LEU A 102 -14.77 27.80 13.00
N ASN A 103 -14.50 27.15 11.88
CA ASN A 103 -14.57 25.71 11.76
C ASN A 103 -13.49 25.18 10.80
N ARG A 104 -13.01 23.97 11.08
CA ARG A 104 -12.07 23.22 10.24
C ARG A 104 -12.50 21.77 10.21
N THR A 105 -12.85 21.30 9.03
CA THR A 105 -13.22 19.90 8.78
C THR A 105 -12.14 19.25 7.92
N VAL A 106 -11.65 18.09 8.35
CA VAL A 106 -10.67 17.30 7.59
C VAL A 106 -11.35 16.01 7.16
N VAL A 107 -11.49 15.82 5.85
CA VAL A 107 -12.04 14.61 5.25
C VAL A 107 -10.89 13.78 4.71
N VAL A 108 -10.82 12.52 5.14
CA VAL A 108 -9.75 11.59 4.76
C VAL A 108 -10.35 10.40 4.04
N ASP A 109 -10.10 10.32 2.73
CA ASP A 109 -10.48 9.21 1.88
C ASP A 109 -9.30 8.28 1.68
N TYR A 110 -9.32 7.14 2.39
CA TYR A 110 -8.30 6.11 2.28
C TYR A 110 -8.83 4.87 1.56
N LYS A 111 -8.15 4.48 0.47
CA LYS A 111 -8.42 3.26 -0.29
C LYS A 111 -7.27 2.28 -0.09
N GLN A 112 -7.46 1.32 0.81
CA GLN A 112 -6.45 0.30 1.08
C GLN A 112 -6.13 -0.52 -0.19
N PRO A 113 -4.86 -0.59 -0.64
CA PRO A 113 -4.50 -1.40 -1.80
C PRO A 113 -4.67 -2.90 -1.50
N VAL A 114 -5.34 -3.61 -2.40
CA VAL A 114 -5.49 -5.07 -2.31
C VAL A 114 -4.17 -5.73 -2.72
N ILE A 115 -3.36 -6.10 -1.73
CA ILE A 115 -2.08 -6.79 -1.95
C ILE A 115 -2.35 -8.23 -2.41
N HIS A 116 -2.02 -8.54 -3.66
CA HIS A 116 -2.08 -9.89 -4.18
C HIS A 116 -0.80 -10.64 -3.81
N ASN A 117 -0.83 -11.39 -2.70
CA ASN A 117 0.29 -12.24 -2.26
C ASN A 117 0.37 -13.54 -3.07
N ASN A 118 0.57 -13.41 -4.38
CA ASN A 118 0.94 -14.53 -5.23
C ASN A 118 2.47 -14.58 -5.32
N ALA A 119 3.07 -15.71 -4.97
CA ALA A 119 4.52 -15.86 -5.00
C ALA A 119 4.91 -17.24 -5.53
N LEU A 120 5.94 -17.28 -6.35
CA LEU A 120 6.62 -18.54 -6.69
C LEU A 120 7.71 -18.77 -5.66
N THR A 121 7.71 -19.94 -5.05
CA THR A 121 8.70 -20.37 -4.07
C THR A 121 9.58 -21.45 -4.68
N ALA A 122 10.89 -21.35 -4.48
CA ALA A 122 11.83 -22.41 -4.81
C ALA A 122 12.68 -22.64 -3.56
N GLY A 123 12.88 -23.90 -3.19
CA GLY A 123 13.56 -24.25 -1.96
C GLY A 123 14.32 -25.56 -2.09
N ILE A 124 15.37 -25.67 -1.30
CA ILE A 124 16.13 -26.90 -1.13
C ILE A 124 16.01 -27.28 0.35
N LEU A 125 15.62 -28.52 0.61
CA LEU A 125 15.56 -29.12 1.94
C LEU A 125 16.67 -30.17 2.01
N LEU A 126 17.71 -29.86 2.78
CA LEU A 126 18.85 -30.73 3.02
C LEU A 126 18.69 -31.35 4.42
N GLY A 127 18.66 -32.67 4.46
CA GLY A 127 18.68 -33.46 5.69
C GLY A 127 19.71 -34.58 5.58
N ARG A 128 19.98 -35.27 6.69
CA ARG A 128 21.01 -36.34 6.75
C ARG A 128 20.78 -37.47 5.74
N HIS A 129 19.51 -37.72 5.35
CA HIS A 129 19.10 -38.73 4.37
C HIS A 129 18.02 -38.21 3.41
N SER A 130 18.04 -36.92 3.08
CA SER A 130 17.04 -36.31 2.20
C SER A 130 17.61 -35.10 1.48
N TYR A 131 17.54 -35.09 0.16
CA TYR A 131 17.94 -33.95 -0.66
C TYR A 131 16.77 -33.55 -1.55
N ILE A 132 15.90 -32.70 -1.01
CA ILE A 132 14.65 -32.33 -1.65
C ILE A 132 14.82 -30.99 -2.32
N PHE A 133 14.70 -30.93 -3.64
CA PHE A 133 14.46 -29.66 -4.34
C PHE A 133 12.97 -29.56 -4.64
N GLN A 134 12.38 -28.43 -4.30
CA GLN A 134 10.95 -28.17 -4.42
C GLN A 134 10.69 -26.79 -5.03
N VAL A 135 9.66 -26.73 -5.85
CA VAL A 135 9.07 -25.51 -6.39
C VAL A 135 7.63 -25.42 -5.94
N GLY A 136 7.14 -24.22 -5.71
CA GLY A 136 5.81 -24.00 -5.18
C GLY A 136 5.18 -22.73 -5.69
N TYR A 137 3.85 -22.71 -5.62
CA TYR A 137 3.04 -21.55 -5.94
C TYR A 137 2.17 -21.22 -4.74
N ARG A 138 2.34 -20.01 -4.22
CA ARG A 138 1.54 -19.45 -3.14
C ARG A 138 0.49 -18.52 -3.73
N ARG A 139 -0.76 -18.71 -3.34
CA ARG A 139 -1.91 -17.83 -3.65
C ARG A 139 -2.60 -17.45 -2.35
N LYS A 140 -2.53 -16.17 -1.98
CA LYS A 140 -3.09 -15.62 -0.74
C LYS A 140 -2.51 -16.29 0.51
N SER A 141 -3.27 -17.19 1.13
CA SER A 141 -2.89 -17.96 2.33
C SER A 141 -2.59 -19.42 2.04
N TRP A 142 -2.77 -19.89 0.81
CA TRP A 142 -2.51 -21.27 0.42
C TRP A 142 -1.22 -21.36 -0.38
N GLU A 143 -0.42 -22.38 -0.13
CA GLU A 143 0.78 -22.67 -0.89
C GLU A 143 0.79 -24.15 -1.27
N LEU A 144 0.99 -24.41 -2.56
CA LEU A 144 1.17 -25.74 -3.12
C LEU A 144 2.64 -25.90 -3.48
N ARG A 145 3.26 -27.00 -3.06
CA ARG A 145 4.66 -27.33 -3.32
C ARG A 145 4.74 -28.69 -3.99
N ALA A 146 5.63 -28.80 -4.96
CA ALA A 146 5.99 -30.04 -5.62
C ALA A 146 7.51 -30.11 -5.75
N GLY A 147 8.08 -31.28 -5.49
CA GLY A 147 9.51 -31.48 -5.47
C GLY A 147 9.90 -32.92 -5.67
N TYR A 148 11.19 -33.15 -5.64
CA TYR A 148 11.77 -34.47 -5.79
C TYR A 148 12.87 -34.65 -4.77
N ASP A 149 12.92 -35.82 -4.12
CA ASP A 149 14.01 -36.21 -3.26
C ASP A 149 15.03 -37.02 -4.06
N TRP A 150 16.22 -36.46 -4.26
CA TRP A 150 17.30 -37.13 -4.98
C TRP A 150 17.89 -38.30 -4.21
N TYR A 151 17.84 -38.26 -2.87
CA TYR A 151 18.37 -39.32 -2.03
C TYR A 151 17.48 -40.57 -2.08
N ASN A 152 16.18 -40.38 -1.85
CA ASN A 152 15.20 -41.48 -1.80
C ASN A 152 14.57 -41.82 -3.16
N ARG A 153 14.83 -41.01 -4.21
CA ARG A 153 14.24 -41.13 -5.56
C ARG A 153 12.71 -41.09 -5.56
N THR A 154 12.14 -40.22 -4.72
CA THR A 154 10.69 -40.10 -4.52
C THR A 154 10.19 -38.71 -4.86
N ALA A 155 9.01 -38.63 -5.47
CA ALA A 155 8.31 -37.36 -5.66
C ALA A 155 7.68 -36.91 -4.34
N VAL A 156 7.74 -35.60 -4.06
CA VAL A 156 7.20 -34.98 -2.85
C VAL A 156 6.19 -33.91 -3.25
N VAL A 157 5.01 -33.94 -2.64
CA VAL A 157 3.99 -32.90 -2.81
C VAL A 157 3.52 -32.43 -1.45
N GLY A 158 3.26 -31.14 -1.33
CA GLY A 158 2.86 -30.52 -0.06
C GLY A 158 1.84 -29.41 -0.28
N ILE A 159 0.94 -29.28 0.69
CA ILE A 159 0.01 -28.16 0.80
C ILE A 159 0.21 -27.50 2.16
N SER A 160 0.34 -26.18 2.18
CA SER A 160 0.45 -25.40 3.40
C SER A 160 -0.53 -24.24 3.39
N LYS A 161 -1.03 -23.89 4.58
CA LYS A 161 -1.93 -22.77 4.79
C LYS A 161 -1.41 -21.86 5.89
N ASP A 162 -1.19 -20.59 5.57
CA ASP A 162 -0.86 -19.56 6.56
C ASP A 162 -2.12 -19.28 7.41
N ILE A 163 -2.08 -19.65 8.70
CA ILE A 163 -3.20 -19.47 9.64
C ILE A 163 -3.13 -18.09 10.31
N LYS A 164 -1.93 -17.62 10.66
CA LYS A 164 -1.73 -16.32 11.30
C LYS A 164 -0.46 -15.66 10.76
N ARG A 165 -0.58 -14.41 10.32
CA ARG A 165 0.56 -13.51 10.02
C ARG A 165 0.63 -12.49 11.15
N TRP A 166 1.79 -12.43 11.81
CA TRP A 166 2.12 -11.40 12.78
C TRP A 166 2.91 -10.30 12.07
#